data_AF-A0A2D6X986-F1
#
_entry.id   AF-A0A2D6X986-F1
#
_cell.length_a   1.000
_cell.length_b   1.000
_cell.length_c   1.000
_cell.angle_alpha   90.00
_cell.angle_beta   90.00
_cell.angle_gamma   90.00
#
_symmetry.space_group_name_H-M   'P 1'
#
loop_
_entity.id
_entity.type
_entity.pdbx_description
1 polymer ?
#
loop_
_entity_poly.entity_id
_entity_poly.type
_entity_poly.pdbx_seq_one_letter_code
_entity_poly.pdbx_strand_id
1 'polypeptide(L)'
;MAFLDNSGDIILDAVLTDTGRMRLAKGDGSFRIAKFALGDEEINYASYNKDHASGSAYYDLQILQTPILEAFTNNTSTMKTTLMSIPRTTILYLPEIALNTLPVGNEMHPTTPNQNIFLVAVDSTTEDSLARVEGGAAGAQGVINGFTLARPRNHIRLDQGINSRELAPTTRVPGDLFETQYIIEMDDRFGSIWSAGDSSRSARVSFVDDDKIASYYLSHTTDSPTFVENLEVPATLETDFDQVILGPKGSKLKFTIKASLDLTSHNYLFDQLGSTGLSINGSDAGVTYRYLDSVVRVTGGTTGYRVDVPLRFVKKE
;
A
#
# COMPACT_ATOMS: atom_id res chain seq x y z
N MET A 1 -3.69 -12.49 -23.92
CA MET A 1 -4.45 -13.73 -24.18
C MET A 1 -4.77 -13.83 -25.66
N ALA A 2 -4.29 -14.86 -26.35
CA ALA A 2 -4.80 -15.27 -27.65
C ALA A 2 -5.50 -16.61 -27.43
N PHE A 3 -6.79 -16.68 -27.76
CA PHE A 3 -7.62 -17.87 -27.64
C PHE A 3 -8.11 -18.26 -29.04
N LEU A 4 -8.12 -19.56 -29.32
CA LEU A 4 -8.67 -20.12 -30.54
C LEU A 4 -9.92 -20.89 -30.13
N ASP A 5 -11.07 -20.28 -30.39
CA ASP A 5 -12.38 -20.81 -30.02
C ASP A 5 -12.70 -22.08 -30.79
N ASN A 6 -12.76 -23.21 -30.08
CA ASN A 6 -13.06 -24.53 -30.63
C ASN A 6 -13.99 -25.36 -29.73
N SER A 7 -14.68 -24.77 -28.74
CA SER A 7 -15.69 -25.48 -27.96
C SER A 7 -16.78 -24.53 -27.48
N GLY A 8 -18.02 -24.85 -27.88
CA GLY A 8 -19.21 -24.13 -27.46
C GLY A 8 -19.36 -24.14 -25.94
N ASP A 9 -19.68 -22.96 -25.43
CA ASP A 9 -19.89 -22.55 -24.04
C ASP A 9 -18.63 -22.39 -23.16
N ILE A 10 -18.33 -21.13 -22.85
CA ILE A 10 -17.33 -20.72 -21.85
C ILE A 10 -18.07 -20.53 -20.52
N ILE A 11 -17.67 -21.29 -19.50
CA ILE A 11 -18.19 -21.16 -18.14
C ILE A 11 -17.21 -20.27 -17.36
N LEU A 12 -17.68 -19.11 -16.89
CA LEU A 12 -16.95 -18.27 -15.94
C LEU A 12 -17.50 -18.49 -14.53
N ASP A 13 -16.61 -18.78 -13.59
CA ASP A 13 -16.89 -18.63 -12.17
C ASP A 13 -16.48 -17.22 -11.72
N ALA A 14 -17.39 -16.48 -11.10
CA ALA A 14 -17.17 -15.08 -10.74
C ALA A 14 -17.95 -14.71 -9.48
N VAL A 15 -17.30 -13.98 -8.59
CA VAL A 15 -17.96 -13.41 -7.42
C VAL A 15 -18.38 -11.97 -7.67
N LEU A 16 -19.62 -11.66 -7.30
CA LEU A 16 -20.15 -10.30 -7.32
C LEU A 16 -19.60 -9.48 -6.15
N THR A 17 -19.31 -8.19 -6.42
CA THR A 17 -19.08 -7.18 -5.38
C THR A 17 -20.32 -7.02 -4.48
N ASP A 18 -20.20 -6.37 -3.32
CA ASP A 18 -21.34 -6.15 -2.43
C ASP A 18 -22.51 -5.43 -3.09
N THR A 19 -22.21 -4.41 -3.90
CA THR A 19 -23.23 -3.74 -4.72
C THR A 19 -23.85 -4.70 -5.75
N GLY A 20 -23.05 -5.59 -6.33
CA GLY A 20 -23.54 -6.64 -7.24
C GLY A 20 -24.48 -7.61 -6.55
N ARG A 21 -24.10 -8.12 -5.36
CA ARG A 21 -24.93 -9.00 -4.52
C ARG A 21 -26.23 -8.31 -4.11
N MET A 22 -26.17 -7.05 -3.68
CA MET A 22 -27.35 -6.23 -3.35
C MET A 22 -28.31 -6.14 -4.54
N ARG A 23 -27.80 -5.85 -5.75
CA ARG A 23 -28.64 -5.72 -6.95
C ARG A 23 -29.23 -7.06 -7.40
N LEU A 24 -28.49 -8.16 -7.27
CA LEU A 24 -29.02 -9.49 -7.55
C LEU A 24 -30.13 -9.87 -6.55
N ALA A 25 -29.92 -9.56 -5.26
CA ALA A 25 -30.85 -9.86 -4.19
C ALA A 25 -32.18 -9.08 -4.28
N LYS A 26 -32.24 -7.97 -5.02
CA LYS A 26 -33.49 -7.22 -5.27
C LYS A 26 -34.52 -8.03 -6.05
N GLY A 27 -34.11 -9.01 -6.85
CA GLY A 27 -35.02 -9.92 -7.56
C GLY A 27 -35.98 -9.25 -8.55
N ASP A 28 -35.73 -8.00 -8.93
CA ASP A 28 -36.59 -7.17 -9.79
C ASP A 28 -36.26 -7.30 -11.29
N GLY A 29 -35.35 -8.21 -11.65
CA GLY A 29 -34.89 -8.41 -13.03
C GLY A 29 -33.99 -7.29 -13.58
N SER A 30 -33.65 -6.29 -12.77
CA SER A 30 -32.78 -5.16 -13.18
C SER A 30 -31.28 -5.50 -13.15
N PHE A 31 -30.92 -6.65 -12.57
CA PHE A 31 -29.52 -7.07 -12.44
C PHE A 31 -28.87 -7.27 -13.82
N ARG A 32 -27.83 -6.49 -14.07
CA ARG A 32 -26.97 -6.58 -15.26
C ARG A 32 -25.52 -6.38 -14.86
N ILE A 33 -24.65 -7.26 -15.34
CA ILE A 33 -23.20 -7.08 -15.21
C ILE A 33 -22.80 -5.97 -16.18
N ALA A 34 -22.48 -4.79 -15.63
CA ALA A 34 -22.08 -3.62 -16.42
C ALA A 34 -20.56 -3.43 -16.47
N LYS A 35 -19.85 -3.95 -15.46
CA LYS A 35 -18.39 -3.86 -15.32
C LYS A 35 -17.87 -5.14 -14.70
N PHE A 36 -16.71 -5.56 -15.15
CA PHE A 36 -15.91 -6.65 -14.59
C PHE A 36 -14.45 -6.22 -14.61
N ALA A 37 -13.65 -6.79 -13.71
CA ALA A 37 -12.20 -6.66 -13.72
C ALA A 37 -11.60 -8.06 -13.81
N LEU A 38 -10.55 -8.20 -14.59
CA LEU A 38 -9.78 -9.44 -14.71
C LEU A 38 -8.43 -9.22 -14.02
N GLY A 39 -7.84 -10.27 -13.46
CA GLY A 39 -6.50 -10.26 -12.88
C GLY A 39 -5.70 -11.45 -13.39
N ASP A 40 -4.38 -11.34 -13.34
CA ASP A 40 -3.44 -12.41 -13.73
C ASP A 40 -2.33 -12.52 -12.68
N GLU A 41 -2.73 -12.65 -11.42
CA GLU A 41 -1.81 -12.71 -10.27
C GLU A 41 -1.74 -14.08 -9.60
N GLU A 42 -2.61 -15.03 -10.00
CA GLU A 42 -2.55 -16.40 -9.50
C GLU A 42 -1.35 -17.15 -10.06
N ILE A 43 -0.87 -16.77 -11.24
CA ILE A 43 0.28 -17.39 -11.89
C ILE A 43 1.54 -16.58 -11.58
N ASN A 44 2.45 -17.20 -10.83
CA ASN A 44 3.79 -16.66 -10.65
C ASN A 44 4.68 -16.99 -11.86
N TYR A 45 4.76 -16.07 -12.82
CA TYR A 45 5.61 -16.23 -14.01
C TYR A 45 7.11 -16.30 -13.70
N ALA A 46 7.57 -15.89 -12.51
CA ALA A 46 8.97 -16.04 -12.10
C ALA A 46 9.38 -17.51 -11.89
N SER A 47 8.41 -18.42 -11.75
CA SER A 47 8.66 -19.87 -11.72
C SER A 47 9.04 -20.46 -13.08
N TYR A 48 9.07 -19.65 -14.15
CA TYR A 48 9.54 -20.08 -15.46
C TYR A 48 11.06 -20.26 -15.46
N ASN A 49 11.52 -21.51 -15.46
CA ASN A 49 12.93 -21.86 -15.38
C ASN A 49 13.53 -22.11 -16.77
N LYS A 50 14.21 -21.10 -17.33
CA LYS A 50 14.92 -21.21 -18.63
C LYS A 50 16.11 -22.17 -18.62
N ASP A 51 16.60 -22.56 -17.45
CA ASP A 51 17.79 -23.39 -17.29
C ASP A 51 17.45 -24.82 -16.84
N HIS A 52 16.20 -25.26 -17.01
CA HIS A 52 15.79 -26.61 -16.61
C HIS A 52 16.58 -27.68 -17.38
N ALA A 53 17.28 -28.56 -16.65
CA ALA A 53 18.20 -29.55 -17.21
C ALA A 53 17.56 -30.53 -18.21
N SER A 54 16.26 -30.78 -18.07
CA SER A 54 15.49 -31.66 -18.96
C SER A 54 15.05 -31.02 -20.28
N GLY A 55 15.43 -29.76 -20.54
CA GLY A 55 15.16 -29.04 -21.79
C GLY A 55 13.89 -28.19 -21.77
N SER A 56 13.63 -27.52 -22.89
CA SER A 56 12.61 -26.46 -23.00
C SER A 56 11.18 -26.89 -22.73
N ALA A 57 10.87 -28.17 -22.86
CA ALA A 57 9.55 -28.73 -22.55
C ALA A 57 9.20 -28.71 -21.05
N TYR A 58 10.17 -28.38 -20.18
CA TYR A 58 10.00 -28.37 -18.73
C TYR A 58 10.17 -26.97 -18.12
N TYR A 59 10.39 -25.93 -18.93
CA TYR A 59 10.62 -24.58 -18.42
C TYR A 59 9.40 -24.00 -17.70
N ASP A 60 8.20 -24.40 -18.12
CA ASP A 60 6.91 -23.98 -17.59
C ASP A 60 6.22 -25.04 -16.72
N LEU A 61 6.88 -26.17 -16.42
CA LEU A 61 6.24 -27.29 -15.73
C LEU A 61 5.62 -26.88 -14.38
N GLN A 62 6.32 -26.05 -13.61
CA GLN A 62 5.82 -25.56 -12.32
C GLN A 62 4.58 -24.67 -12.49
N ILE A 63 4.55 -23.84 -13.53
CA ILE A 63 3.42 -22.96 -13.84
C ILE A 63 2.22 -23.78 -14.32
N LEU A 64 2.44 -24.82 -15.12
CA LEU A 64 1.36 -25.71 -15.56
C LEU A 64 0.77 -26.55 -14.41
N GLN A 65 1.56 -26.76 -13.35
CA GLN A 65 1.15 -27.51 -12.17
C GLN A 65 0.60 -26.63 -11.04
N THR A 66 0.64 -25.29 -11.15
CA THR A 66 0.04 -24.43 -10.12
C THR A 66 -1.48 -24.62 -10.12
N PRO A 67 -2.08 -24.98 -8.97
CA PRO A 67 -3.53 -25.10 -8.87
C PRO A 67 -4.16 -23.72 -9.04
N ILE A 68 -5.17 -23.63 -9.92
CA ILE A 68 -6.04 -22.46 -10.03
C ILE A 68 -7.04 -22.54 -8.87
N LEU A 69 -7.13 -21.47 -8.09
CA LEU A 69 -8.01 -21.42 -6.93
C LEU A 69 -9.41 -20.97 -7.34
N GLU A 70 -10.41 -21.28 -6.51
CA GLU A 70 -11.77 -20.78 -6.71
C GLU A 70 -11.84 -19.26 -6.50
N ALA A 71 -12.82 -18.61 -7.12
CA ALA A 71 -12.99 -17.17 -6.96
C ALA A 71 -13.38 -16.83 -5.51
N PHE A 72 -12.48 -16.16 -4.78
CA PHE A 72 -12.77 -15.75 -3.41
C PHE A 72 -13.72 -14.55 -3.35
N THR A 73 -14.57 -14.52 -2.33
CA THR A 73 -15.58 -13.46 -2.16
C THR A 73 -15.04 -12.16 -1.56
N ASN A 74 -13.79 -12.18 -1.08
CA ASN A 74 -13.13 -11.03 -0.49
C ASN A 74 -12.23 -10.33 -1.52
N ASN A 75 -12.72 -9.22 -2.08
CA ASN A 75 -12.00 -8.39 -3.05
C ASN A 75 -10.66 -7.83 -2.53
N THR A 76 -10.45 -7.84 -1.21
CA THR A 76 -9.22 -7.39 -0.55
C THR A 76 -8.07 -8.39 -0.75
N SER A 77 -8.38 -9.68 -0.94
CA SER A 77 -7.37 -10.75 -0.93
C SER A 77 -6.99 -11.28 -2.32
N THR A 78 -7.65 -10.86 -3.41
CA THR A 78 -7.53 -11.56 -4.70
C THR A 78 -6.68 -10.86 -5.75
N MET A 79 -6.67 -9.53 -5.80
CA MET A 79 -5.99 -8.80 -6.90
C MET A 79 -5.30 -7.52 -6.41
N LYS A 80 -3.96 -7.46 -6.57
CA LYS A 80 -3.14 -6.25 -6.40
C LYS A 80 -3.12 -5.38 -7.66
N THR A 81 -3.27 -5.99 -8.83
CA THR A 81 -3.36 -5.32 -10.12
C THR A 81 -4.62 -5.74 -10.86
N THR A 82 -5.30 -4.77 -11.44
CA THR A 82 -6.45 -4.99 -12.32
C THR A 82 -6.01 -4.91 -13.77
N LEU A 83 -6.57 -5.75 -14.65
CA LEU A 83 -6.31 -5.71 -16.08
C LEU A 83 -6.65 -4.31 -16.64
N MET A 84 -5.62 -3.62 -17.12
CA MET A 84 -5.72 -2.31 -17.75
C MET A 84 -5.57 -2.47 -19.27
N SER A 85 -6.38 -1.74 -20.04
CA SER A 85 -6.18 -1.62 -21.48
C SER A 85 -5.20 -0.49 -21.77
N ILE A 86 -4.02 -0.84 -22.29
CA ILE A 86 -3.03 0.14 -22.71
C ILE A 86 -2.96 0.09 -24.25
N PRO A 87 -3.21 1.22 -24.96
CA PRO A 87 -3.29 1.21 -26.43
C PRO A 87 -1.93 1.01 -27.11
N ARG A 88 -0.83 1.09 -26.37
CA ARG A 88 0.52 0.96 -26.90
C ARG A 88 0.94 -0.50 -26.96
N THR A 89 1.41 -0.90 -28.13
CA THR A 89 2.00 -2.23 -28.38
C THR A 89 3.50 -2.29 -28.11
N THR A 90 4.11 -1.18 -27.70
CA THR A 90 5.57 -1.04 -27.50
C THR A 90 6.00 -1.14 -26.03
N ILE A 91 5.06 -1.39 -25.12
CA ILE A 91 5.35 -1.48 -23.69
C ILE A 91 5.82 -2.89 -23.36
N LEU A 92 7.00 -2.97 -22.74
CA LEU A 92 7.56 -4.22 -22.21
C LEU A 92 7.47 -4.30 -20.68
N TYR A 93 7.44 -3.15 -20.00
CA TYR A 93 7.49 -3.05 -18.54
C TYR A 93 6.30 -2.27 -18.01
N LEU A 94 5.65 -2.80 -16.95
CA LEU A 94 4.66 -2.07 -16.18
C LEU A 94 5.32 -1.37 -14.98
N PRO A 95 4.88 -0.15 -14.62
CA PRO A 95 5.31 0.47 -13.38
C PRO A 95 4.74 -0.26 -12.17
N GLU A 96 5.49 -0.24 -11.09
CA GLU A 96 5.05 -0.65 -9.76
C GLU A 96 5.07 0.55 -8.81
N ILE A 97 4.35 0.43 -7.70
CA ILE A 97 4.44 1.33 -6.56
C ILE A 97 5.14 0.54 -5.45
N ALA A 98 6.29 1.03 -4.98
CA ALA A 98 7.08 0.38 -3.94
C ALA A 98 7.10 1.24 -2.67
N LEU A 99 6.96 0.62 -1.50
CA LEU A 99 7.19 1.28 -0.22
C LEU A 99 8.68 1.62 -0.08
N ASN A 100 8.99 2.88 0.20
CA ASN A 100 10.36 3.33 0.36
C ASN A 100 10.73 3.49 1.83
N THR A 101 11.61 2.59 2.30
CA THR A 101 12.11 2.54 3.68
C THR A 101 13.61 2.86 3.78
N LEU A 102 14.24 3.39 2.73
CA LEU A 102 15.68 3.67 2.70
C LEU A 102 16.06 4.99 3.41
N PRO A 103 15.34 6.12 3.20
CA PRO A 103 15.68 7.37 3.85
C PRO A 103 15.45 7.30 5.36
N VAL A 104 16.34 7.95 6.11
CA VAL A 104 16.17 8.13 7.56
C VAL A 104 14.84 8.84 7.85
N GLY A 105 13.98 8.15 8.59
CA GLY A 105 12.61 8.58 8.92
C GLY A 105 11.51 7.83 8.19
N ASN A 106 11.82 7.09 7.12
CA ASN A 106 10.83 6.30 6.37
C ASN A 106 10.96 4.80 6.65
N GLU A 107 11.95 4.46 7.45
CA GLU A 107 12.23 3.11 7.91
C GLU A 107 11.05 2.55 8.70
N MET A 108 10.80 1.25 8.58
CA MET A 108 9.81 0.56 9.40
C MET A 108 10.43 0.16 10.74
N HIS A 109 9.62 0.11 11.79
CA HIS A 109 10.11 -0.29 13.09
C HIS A 109 10.42 -1.80 13.12
N PRO A 110 11.61 -2.22 13.56
CA PRO A 110 11.95 -3.64 13.67
C PRO A 110 11.25 -4.26 14.88
N THR A 111 10.04 -4.79 14.70
CA THR A 111 9.38 -5.56 15.77
C THR A 111 9.86 -7.01 15.81
N THR A 112 10.11 -7.53 17.02
CA THR A 112 10.38 -8.95 17.25
C THR A 112 9.05 -9.73 17.31
N PRO A 113 8.90 -10.89 16.65
CA PRO A 113 9.81 -11.54 15.71
C PRO A 113 9.38 -11.26 14.26
N ASN A 114 10.19 -10.50 13.52
CA ASN A 114 10.17 -10.40 12.05
C ASN A 114 8.98 -9.67 11.40
N GLN A 115 8.30 -8.75 12.09
CA GLN A 115 7.32 -7.89 11.43
C GLN A 115 7.82 -6.45 11.41
N ASN A 116 8.38 -6.02 10.28
CA ASN A 116 8.63 -4.61 10.05
C ASN A 116 7.25 -3.93 9.88
N ILE A 117 6.90 -3.01 10.78
CA ILE A 117 5.60 -2.33 10.81
C ILE A 117 5.83 -0.84 11.14
N PHE A 118 4.99 0.06 10.62
CA PHE A 118 4.99 1.45 11.11
C PHE A 118 4.18 1.56 12.41
N LEU A 119 4.82 2.05 13.46
CA LEU A 119 4.16 2.30 14.75
C LEU A 119 3.55 3.69 14.75
N VAL A 120 2.30 3.84 15.16
CA VAL A 120 1.63 5.15 15.32
C VAL A 120 1.37 5.39 16.80
N ALA A 121 2.11 6.33 17.39
CA ALA A 121 1.96 6.71 18.79
C ALA A 121 0.67 7.54 18.98
N VAL A 122 -0.26 7.07 19.81
CA VAL A 122 -1.60 7.68 19.89
C VAL A 122 -1.73 8.80 20.92
N ASP A 123 -0.84 8.88 21.92
CA ASP A 123 -0.91 9.89 22.97
C ASP A 123 0.45 10.55 23.24
N SER A 124 0.45 11.69 23.92
CA SER A 124 1.70 12.39 24.22
C SER A 124 2.66 11.60 25.11
N THR A 125 2.15 10.72 25.98
CA THR A 125 2.98 9.90 26.88
C THR A 125 3.71 8.78 26.14
N THR A 126 3.07 8.23 25.11
CA THR A 126 3.60 7.23 24.19
C THR A 126 4.64 7.85 23.29
N GLU A 127 4.32 9.01 22.69
CA GLU A 127 5.25 9.79 21.90
C GLU A 127 6.51 10.10 22.71
N ASP A 128 6.37 10.58 23.95
CA ASP A 128 7.51 10.88 24.81
C ASP A 128 8.32 9.62 25.18
N SER A 129 7.66 8.50 25.48
CA SER A 129 8.36 7.25 25.83
C SER A 129 9.14 6.67 24.65
N LEU A 130 8.61 6.78 23.44
CA LEU A 130 9.26 6.29 22.22
C LEU A 130 10.31 7.28 21.72
N ALA A 131 10.14 8.59 21.96
CA ALA A 131 11.11 9.60 21.58
C ALA A 131 12.38 9.63 22.46
N ARG A 132 12.32 9.14 23.70
CA ARG A 132 13.42 9.27 24.68
C ARG A 132 14.53 8.23 24.53
N VAL A 133 14.27 7.10 23.88
CA VAL A 133 15.13 5.92 23.95
C VAL A 133 16.14 5.83 22.79
N GLU A 134 15.91 6.55 21.69
CA GLU A 134 16.86 6.61 20.55
C GLU A 134 17.79 7.83 20.55
N GLY A 135 18.10 8.41 21.73
CA GLY A 135 19.32 9.21 21.92
C GLY A 135 19.57 10.37 20.94
N GLY A 136 18.54 11.04 20.40
CA GLY A 136 18.74 12.18 19.50
C GLY A 136 17.44 12.80 19.01
N ALA A 137 17.54 14.02 18.46
CA ALA A 137 16.42 14.81 17.92
C ALA A 137 15.72 14.19 16.68
N ALA A 138 15.98 12.92 16.38
CA ALA A 138 15.35 12.08 15.37
C ALA A 138 14.45 11.09 16.11
N GLY A 139 13.14 11.10 15.87
CA GLY A 139 12.23 10.15 16.52
C GLY A 139 12.64 8.71 16.26
N ALA A 140 12.21 7.79 17.11
CA ALA A 140 12.58 6.39 17.03
C ALA A 140 12.26 5.78 15.66
N GLN A 141 13.12 4.88 15.17
CA GLN A 141 13.00 4.24 13.86
C GLN A 141 11.57 3.71 13.63
N GLY A 142 10.91 4.18 12.57
CA GLY A 142 9.57 3.74 12.18
C GLY A 142 8.41 4.07 13.11
N VAL A 143 8.61 5.00 14.05
CA VAL A 143 7.55 5.54 14.92
C VAL A 143 7.01 6.85 14.35
N ILE A 144 5.74 6.84 13.98
CA ILE A 144 4.96 8.00 13.53
C ILE A 144 4.26 8.62 14.74
N ASN A 145 4.40 9.93 14.90
CA ASN A 145 3.73 10.70 15.94
C ASN A 145 2.28 10.98 15.53
N GLY A 146 1.33 10.25 16.12
CA GLY A 146 -0.09 10.33 15.80
C GLY A 146 -0.86 11.38 16.61
N PHE A 147 -0.32 11.87 17.73
CA PHE A 147 -0.94 12.91 18.56
C PHE A 147 -0.42 14.29 18.19
N THR A 148 0.90 14.49 18.27
CA THR A 148 1.58 15.75 17.99
C THR A 148 2.18 15.76 16.59
N LEU A 149 1.51 16.45 15.67
CA LEU A 149 1.97 16.57 14.28
C LEU A 149 3.10 17.60 14.09
N ALA A 150 3.51 18.33 15.13
CA ALA A 150 4.47 19.44 15.02
C ALA A 150 5.94 18.99 14.79
N ARG A 151 6.24 17.68 14.89
CA ARG A 151 7.59 17.13 14.68
C ARG A 151 7.58 15.82 13.86
N PRO A 152 6.96 15.76 12.67
CA PRO A 152 6.96 14.53 11.89
C PRO A 152 8.27 14.47 11.10
N ARG A 153 9.28 13.79 11.65
CA ARG A 153 10.41 13.31 10.84
C ARG A 153 10.02 12.03 10.11
N ASN A 154 9.24 11.19 10.78
CA ASN A 154 8.86 9.89 10.24
C ASN A 154 7.56 9.97 9.44
N HIS A 155 7.59 9.41 8.24
CA HIS A 155 6.46 9.42 7.32
C HIS A 155 6.50 8.21 6.39
N ILE A 156 5.35 7.88 5.83
CA ILE A 156 5.23 6.81 4.85
C ILE A 156 5.47 7.43 3.48
N ARG A 157 6.40 6.83 2.72
CA ARG A 157 6.69 7.21 1.34
C ARG A 157 6.54 6.01 0.43
N LEU A 158 5.78 6.18 -0.64
CA LEU A 158 5.70 5.21 -1.72
C LEU A 158 6.22 5.84 -3.01
N ASP A 159 7.06 5.11 -3.72
CA ASP A 159 7.71 5.55 -4.94
C ASP A 159 7.16 4.73 -6.11
N GLN A 160 6.72 5.41 -7.16
CA GLN A 160 6.25 4.80 -8.39
C GLN A 160 7.35 4.78 -9.45
N GLY A 161 7.49 3.66 -10.15
CA GLY A 161 8.31 3.59 -11.35
C GLY A 161 8.54 2.17 -11.84
N ILE A 162 9.47 2.00 -12.77
CA ILE A 162 9.78 0.67 -13.31
C ILE A 162 10.97 0.09 -12.55
N ASN A 163 10.74 -0.99 -11.82
CA ASN A 163 11.78 -1.66 -11.05
C ASN A 163 12.52 -2.70 -11.90
N SER A 164 13.36 -2.21 -12.82
CA SER A 164 14.24 -3.06 -13.62
C SER A 164 15.62 -2.42 -13.73
N ARG A 165 16.66 -3.26 -13.67
CA ARG A 165 18.05 -2.86 -13.92
C ARG A 165 18.38 -2.74 -15.41
N GLU A 166 17.49 -3.19 -16.29
CA GLU A 166 17.70 -3.14 -17.75
C GLU A 166 17.45 -1.75 -18.34
N LEU A 167 16.74 -0.89 -17.60
CA LEU A 167 16.41 0.47 -18.02
C LEU A 167 17.14 1.49 -17.16
N ALA A 168 17.62 2.55 -17.78
CA ALA A 168 18.35 3.60 -17.08
C ALA A 168 17.42 4.43 -16.15
N PRO A 169 17.82 4.69 -14.90
CA PRO A 169 17.05 5.52 -13.96
C PRO A 169 17.02 7.00 -14.32
N THR A 170 17.83 7.43 -15.29
CA THR A 170 17.91 8.82 -15.78
C THR A 170 16.74 9.24 -16.66
N THR A 171 15.75 8.35 -16.85
CA THR A 171 14.56 8.60 -17.66
C THR A 171 13.30 8.58 -16.82
N ARG A 172 12.26 9.30 -17.25
CA ARG A 172 10.94 9.27 -16.60
C ARG A 172 10.08 8.18 -17.18
N VAL A 173 9.17 7.68 -16.36
CA VAL A 173 8.07 6.83 -16.83
C VAL A 173 7.24 7.63 -17.84
N PRO A 174 6.85 7.03 -18.99
CA PRO A 174 5.96 7.66 -19.95
C PRO A 174 4.64 8.15 -19.32
N GLY A 175 4.09 9.26 -19.83
CA GLY A 175 2.93 9.94 -19.21
C GLY A 175 1.65 9.11 -19.11
N ASP A 176 1.47 8.11 -19.96
CA ASP A 176 0.36 7.15 -19.93
C ASP A 176 0.48 6.11 -18.81
N LEU A 177 1.70 5.90 -18.33
CA LEU A 177 2.04 5.01 -17.22
C LEU A 177 2.38 5.80 -15.94
N PHE A 178 2.36 7.13 -16.00
CA PHE A 178 2.71 7.99 -14.89
C PHE A 178 1.52 8.14 -13.92
N GLU A 179 1.78 7.95 -12.63
CA GLU A 179 0.74 8.16 -11.62
C GLU A 179 0.56 9.64 -11.33
N THR A 180 -0.64 10.15 -11.58
CA THR A 180 -1.00 11.54 -11.26
C THR A 180 -1.98 11.64 -10.10
N GLN A 181 -2.53 10.50 -9.69
CA GLN A 181 -3.56 10.40 -8.67
C GLN A 181 -3.32 9.15 -7.83
N TYR A 182 -3.59 9.24 -6.54
CA TYR A 182 -3.53 8.13 -5.62
C TYR A 182 -4.82 8.09 -4.80
N ILE A 183 -5.27 6.88 -4.52
CA ILE A 183 -6.41 6.60 -3.65
C ILE A 183 -5.83 5.95 -2.40
N ILE A 184 -5.99 6.60 -1.25
CA ILE A 184 -5.63 6.03 0.06
C ILE A 184 -6.90 5.57 0.77
N GLU A 185 -6.89 4.38 1.33
CA GLU A 185 -8.00 3.80 2.07
C GLU A 185 -7.53 3.39 3.48
N MET A 186 -8.27 3.80 4.51
CA MET A 186 -7.98 3.46 5.91
C MET A 186 -9.25 3.46 6.77
N ASP A 187 -9.24 2.79 7.93
CA ASP A 187 -10.34 2.88 8.89
C ASP A 187 -10.42 4.28 9.51
N ASP A 188 -11.53 4.97 9.28
CA ASP A 188 -11.81 6.35 9.74
C ASP A 188 -11.78 6.47 11.27
N ARG A 189 -12.07 5.38 11.98
CA ARG A 189 -12.11 5.36 13.45
C ARG A 189 -10.71 5.38 14.05
N PHE A 190 -9.71 4.87 13.35
CA PHE A 190 -8.36 4.75 13.87
C PHE A 190 -7.52 6.00 13.61
N GLY A 191 -7.73 6.68 12.48
CA GLY A 191 -7.00 7.90 12.21
C GLY A 191 -7.41 8.60 10.93
N SER A 192 -6.63 9.63 10.60
CA SER A 192 -6.78 10.42 9.38
C SER A 192 -5.42 10.66 8.73
N ILE A 193 -5.42 10.89 7.42
CA ILE A 193 -4.22 11.16 6.63
C ILE A 193 -3.83 12.64 6.72
N TRP A 194 -2.54 12.91 6.94
CA TRP A 194 -1.96 14.25 7.05
C TRP A 194 -0.68 14.37 6.21
N SER A 195 -0.30 15.59 5.85
CA SER A 195 0.89 15.83 5.05
C SER A 195 2.18 15.51 5.82
N ALA A 196 3.15 14.91 5.14
CA ALA A 196 4.49 14.72 5.69
C ALA A 196 5.24 16.07 5.76
N GLY A 197 5.78 16.41 6.93
CA GLY A 197 6.63 17.60 7.14
C GLY A 197 5.91 18.92 7.43
N ASP A 198 4.62 19.06 7.10
CA ASP A 198 3.79 20.20 7.48
C ASP A 198 2.64 19.73 8.38
N SER A 199 2.65 20.19 9.62
CA SER A 199 1.68 19.83 10.67
C SER A 199 0.27 20.38 10.44
N SER A 200 0.04 21.18 9.40
CA SER A 200 -1.18 21.96 9.24
C SER A 200 -2.17 21.43 8.20
N ARG A 201 -1.75 20.55 7.27
CA ARG A 201 -2.61 20.10 6.16
C ARG A 201 -3.08 18.67 6.35
N SER A 202 -4.37 18.53 6.64
CA SER A 202 -5.09 17.25 6.61
C SER A 202 -5.58 16.95 5.19
N ALA A 203 -5.50 15.68 4.79
CA ALA A 203 -6.11 15.23 3.54
C ALA A 203 -7.64 15.23 3.67
N ARG A 204 -8.33 15.69 2.64
CA ARG A 204 -9.79 15.72 2.64
C ARG A 204 -10.37 14.33 2.39
N VAL A 205 -11.18 13.84 3.32
CA VAL A 205 -11.96 12.60 3.14
C VAL A 205 -12.91 12.80 1.96
N SER A 206 -12.81 11.89 0.99
CA SER A 206 -13.63 11.95 -0.23
C SER A 206 -14.92 11.15 -0.05
N PHE A 207 -14.82 9.95 0.51
CA PHE A 207 -15.94 9.06 0.79
C PHE A 207 -15.62 8.20 2.02
N VAL A 208 -16.65 7.79 2.76
CA VAL A 208 -16.53 6.80 3.83
C VAL A 208 -17.56 5.73 3.52
N ASP A 209 -17.10 4.49 3.40
CA ASP A 209 -17.97 3.35 3.10
C ASP A 209 -18.74 2.89 4.35
N ASP A 210 -19.67 1.95 4.16
CA ASP A 210 -20.53 1.42 5.23
C ASP A 210 -19.74 0.66 6.32
N ASP A 211 -18.60 0.08 5.96
CA ASP A 211 -17.63 -0.58 6.83
C ASP A 211 -16.68 0.39 7.57
N LYS A 212 -16.87 1.71 7.42
CA LYS A 212 -16.04 2.78 8.00
C LYS A 212 -14.63 2.90 7.42
N ILE A 213 -14.39 2.34 6.23
CA ILE A 213 -13.19 2.66 5.47
C ILE A 213 -13.36 4.01 4.77
N ALA A 214 -12.52 4.98 5.14
CA ALA A 214 -12.40 6.28 4.51
C ALA A 214 -11.47 6.21 3.29
N SER A 215 -11.93 6.73 2.16
CA SER A 215 -11.14 6.91 0.94
C SER A 215 -10.71 8.38 0.76
N TYR A 216 -9.44 8.59 0.45
CA TYR A 216 -8.83 9.89 0.17
C TYR A 216 -8.31 9.91 -1.26
N TYR A 217 -8.82 10.83 -2.08
CA TYR A 217 -8.30 11.08 -3.43
C TYR A 217 -7.30 12.20 -3.41
N LEU A 218 -6.04 11.87 -3.72
CA LEU A 218 -4.93 12.82 -3.77
C LEU A 218 -4.46 12.93 -5.21
N SER A 219 -4.31 14.17 -5.70
CA SER A 219 -3.84 14.42 -7.06
C SER A 219 -2.58 15.27 -7.07
N HIS A 220 -1.69 14.99 -8.03
CA HIS A 220 -0.57 15.85 -8.34
C HIS A 220 -0.99 17.28 -8.72
N THR A 221 -2.20 17.49 -9.24
CA THR A 221 -2.66 18.84 -9.65
C THR A 221 -3.10 19.71 -8.48
N THR A 222 -3.68 19.11 -7.44
CA THR A 222 -4.28 19.82 -6.28
C THR A 222 -3.41 19.77 -5.03
N ASP A 223 -2.67 18.66 -4.86
CA ASP A 223 -2.01 18.29 -3.60
C ASP A 223 -0.49 18.22 -3.73
N SER A 224 0.05 18.72 -4.84
CA SER A 224 1.49 18.94 -5.05
C SER A 224 1.95 20.26 -4.41
N PRO A 225 3.12 20.29 -3.73
CA PRO A 225 4.07 19.21 -3.47
C PRO A 225 3.85 18.51 -2.11
N THR A 226 2.67 18.71 -1.50
CA THR A 226 2.41 18.32 -0.10
C THR A 226 2.23 16.82 0.09
N PHE A 227 1.52 16.15 -0.81
CA PHE A 227 1.27 14.72 -0.76
C PHE A 227 1.86 13.99 -1.96
N VAL A 228 1.64 14.51 -3.17
CA VAL A 228 2.07 13.88 -4.43
C VAL A 228 3.12 14.77 -5.10
N GLU A 229 4.29 14.21 -5.33
CA GLU A 229 5.44 14.91 -5.91
C GLU A 229 6.06 14.05 -7.01
N ASN A 230 6.78 14.66 -7.95
CA ASN A 230 7.54 13.89 -8.93
C ASN A 230 8.80 13.34 -8.28
N LEU A 231 9.18 12.10 -8.61
CA LEU A 231 10.50 11.61 -8.22
C LEU A 231 11.58 12.41 -8.94
N GLU A 232 12.65 12.68 -8.20
CA GLU A 232 13.85 13.27 -8.78
C GLU A 232 14.51 12.25 -9.70
N VAL A 233 14.82 12.70 -10.91
CA VAL A 233 15.51 11.88 -11.90
C VAL A 233 16.99 12.21 -11.75
N PRO A 234 17.83 11.24 -11.36
CA PRO A 234 19.24 11.51 -11.17
C PRO A 234 19.88 11.93 -12.50
N ALA A 235 20.76 12.94 -12.45
CA ALA A 235 21.47 13.44 -13.63
C ALA A 235 22.55 12.47 -14.14
N THR A 236 23.00 11.54 -13.29
CA THR A 236 24.01 10.52 -13.55
C THR A 236 23.52 9.14 -13.09
N LEU A 237 24.15 8.05 -13.54
CA LEU A 237 23.85 6.67 -13.10
C LEU A 237 24.29 6.37 -11.64
N GLU A 238 24.38 7.40 -10.80
CA GLU A 238 24.66 7.23 -9.39
C GLU A 238 23.54 6.42 -8.74
N THR A 239 23.90 5.55 -7.81
CA THR A 239 22.95 4.82 -6.98
C THR A 239 22.39 5.82 -5.98
N ASP A 240 21.27 6.46 -6.34
CA ASP A 240 20.57 7.35 -5.42
C ASP A 240 20.18 6.54 -4.17
N PHE A 241 20.77 6.87 -3.02
CA PHE A 241 20.67 6.08 -1.79
C PHE A 241 19.25 6.12 -1.18
N ASP A 242 18.41 7.04 -1.62
CA ASP A 242 17.09 7.33 -1.05
C ASP A 242 15.92 6.88 -1.94
N GLN A 243 16.16 6.04 -2.94
CA GLN A 243 15.13 5.58 -3.89
C GLN A 243 15.12 4.05 -4.04
N VAL A 244 13.94 3.43 -3.96
CA VAL A 244 13.78 1.96 -4.08
C VAL A 244 13.66 1.48 -5.52
N ILE A 245 13.07 2.30 -6.40
CA ILE A 245 12.89 1.96 -7.81
C ILE A 245 14.24 2.02 -8.53
N LEU A 246 14.66 0.97 -9.23
CA LEU A 246 15.97 0.93 -9.90
C LEU A 246 15.99 1.53 -11.31
N GLY A 247 14.85 1.54 -12.00
CA GLY A 247 14.74 2.02 -13.38
C GLY A 247 14.05 3.40 -13.49
N PRO A 248 13.34 3.66 -14.60
CA PRO A 248 12.68 4.94 -14.85
C PRO A 248 11.75 5.39 -13.72
N LYS A 249 11.80 6.70 -13.41
CA LYS A 249 11.14 7.29 -12.24
C LYS A 249 9.78 7.89 -12.56
N GLY A 250 8.81 7.66 -11.68
CA GLY A 250 7.45 8.19 -11.73
C GLY A 250 7.23 9.30 -10.71
N SER A 251 6.12 9.20 -9.97
CA SER A 251 5.78 10.05 -8.84
C SER A 251 6.10 9.38 -7.50
N LYS A 252 6.21 10.18 -6.44
CA LYS A 252 6.22 9.73 -5.05
C LYS A 252 5.01 10.27 -4.30
N LEU A 253 4.48 9.44 -3.43
CA LEU A 253 3.42 9.77 -2.48
C LEU A 253 4.02 9.78 -1.07
N LYS A 254 3.83 10.87 -0.33
CA LYS A 254 4.28 10.99 1.07
C LYS A 254 3.13 11.42 1.96
N PHE A 255 2.96 10.76 3.09
CA PHE A 255 1.95 11.11 4.07
C PHE A 255 2.32 10.62 5.47
N THR A 256 1.67 11.19 6.46
CA THR A 256 1.70 10.74 7.85
C THR A 256 0.27 10.49 8.34
N ILE A 257 0.15 9.88 9.51
CA ILE A 257 -1.13 9.44 10.07
C ILE A 257 -1.32 10.10 11.41
N LYS A 258 -2.46 10.77 11.59
CA LYS A 258 -2.91 11.28 12.89
C LYS A 258 -3.87 10.27 13.51
N ALA A 259 -3.63 9.88 14.75
CA ALA A 259 -4.53 9.03 15.50
C ALA A 259 -5.86 9.75 15.79
N SER A 260 -6.96 9.00 15.76
CA SER A 260 -8.29 9.51 16.11
C SER A 260 -8.39 9.82 17.60
N LEU A 261 -9.24 10.80 17.96
CA LEU A 261 -9.51 11.16 19.36
C LEU A 261 -10.02 9.98 20.19
N ASP A 262 -10.70 9.01 19.58
CA ASP A 262 -11.22 7.84 20.28
C ASP A 262 -10.08 6.94 20.79
N LEU A 263 -9.00 6.79 20.01
CA LEU A 263 -7.80 6.05 20.43
C LEU A 263 -7.01 6.82 21.49
N THR A 264 -6.99 8.15 21.42
CA THR A 264 -6.22 8.98 22.35
C THR A 264 -6.91 9.07 23.71
N SER A 265 -8.23 9.28 23.72
CA SER A 265 -9.02 9.53 24.93
C SER A 265 -9.45 8.26 25.68
N HIS A 266 -9.71 7.16 24.97
CA HIS A 266 -10.23 5.92 25.55
C HIS A 266 -9.38 4.70 25.18
N ASN A 267 -9.47 3.65 25.99
CA ASN A 267 -8.78 2.37 25.73
C ASN A 267 -9.71 1.32 25.13
N TYR A 268 -11.00 1.63 25.00
CA TYR A 268 -12.05 0.71 24.58
C TYR A 268 -11.73 0.00 23.25
N LEU A 269 -11.25 0.73 22.25
CA LEU A 269 -10.88 0.14 20.94
C LEU A 269 -9.68 -0.80 21.04
N PHE A 270 -8.72 -0.51 21.93
CA PHE A 270 -7.59 -1.41 22.19
C PHE A 270 -8.03 -2.67 22.95
N ASP A 271 -8.98 -2.56 23.87
CA ASP A 271 -9.52 -3.71 24.60
C ASP A 271 -10.39 -4.61 23.72
N GLN A 272 -11.13 -4.02 22.77
CA GLN A 272 -12.07 -4.75 21.93
C GLN A 272 -11.42 -5.35 20.67
N LEU A 273 -10.52 -4.60 20.01
CA LEU A 273 -9.95 -4.94 18.70
C LEU A 273 -8.44 -5.17 18.75
N GLY A 274 -7.78 -4.77 19.84
CA GLY A 274 -6.35 -4.85 20.01
C GLY A 274 -5.93 -5.94 21.00
N SER A 275 -4.69 -5.83 21.43
CA SER A 275 -4.10 -6.65 22.47
C SER A 275 -3.15 -5.83 23.33
N THR A 276 -2.76 -6.38 24.48
CA THR A 276 -1.98 -5.71 25.52
C THR A 276 -0.65 -6.44 25.75
N GLY A 277 0.30 -5.80 26.43
CA GLY A 277 1.56 -6.42 26.83
C GLY A 277 2.65 -6.43 25.76
N LEU A 278 2.56 -5.58 24.73
CA LEU A 278 3.61 -5.47 23.72
C LEU A 278 4.81 -4.73 24.29
N SER A 279 5.98 -5.36 24.24
CA SER A 279 7.27 -4.69 24.46
C SER A 279 7.83 -4.21 23.12
N ILE A 280 8.13 -2.92 23.00
CA ILE A 280 8.67 -2.32 21.77
C ILE A 280 10.20 -2.21 21.90
N ASN A 281 10.94 -2.65 20.89
CA ASN A 281 12.40 -2.48 20.88
C ASN A 281 12.72 -0.98 20.83
N GLY A 282 13.67 -0.51 21.65
CA GLY A 282 13.93 0.93 21.72
C GLY A 282 12.80 1.72 22.40
N SER A 283 12.04 1.08 23.30
CA SER A 283 11.17 1.75 24.28
C SER A 283 11.72 1.59 25.70
N ASP A 284 11.19 2.37 26.65
CA ASP A 284 11.66 2.35 28.05
C ASP A 284 11.57 0.92 28.62
N ALA A 285 12.66 0.43 29.23
CA ALA A 285 12.72 -0.94 29.73
C ALA A 285 11.60 -1.21 30.75
N GLY A 286 10.80 -2.24 30.49
CA GLY A 286 9.68 -2.64 31.35
C GLY A 286 8.37 -1.89 31.11
N VAL A 287 8.31 -1.00 30.11
CA VAL A 287 7.04 -0.40 29.67
C VAL A 287 6.34 -1.35 28.68
N THR A 288 5.08 -1.63 28.96
CA THR A 288 4.19 -2.38 28.08
C THR A 288 3.25 -1.44 27.34
N TYR A 289 2.90 -1.84 26.12
CA TYR A 289 2.01 -1.09 25.25
C TYR A 289 0.82 -1.94 24.83
N ARG A 290 -0.32 -1.28 24.74
CA ARG A 290 -1.51 -1.75 24.02
C ARG A 290 -1.29 -1.48 22.54
N TYR A 291 -1.68 -2.41 21.70
CA TYR A 291 -1.52 -2.26 20.27
C TYR A 291 -2.77 -2.67 19.50
N LEU A 292 -2.99 -1.99 18.38
CA LEU A 292 -4.05 -2.28 17.43
C LEU A 292 -3.44 -2.30 16.04
N ASP A 293 -3.65 -3.40 15.33
CA ASP A 293 -3.12 -3.59 13.98
C ASP A 293 -4.13 -3.13 12.94
N SER A 294 -3.64 -2.38 11.95
CA SER A 294 -4.43 -1.88 10.83
C SER A 294 -3.60 -1.90 9.56
N VAL A 295 -4.24 -1.75 8.41
CA VAL A 295 -3.57 -1.56 7.13
C VAL A 295 -4.01 -0.22 6.55
N VAL A 296 -3.09 0.48 5.91
CA VAL A 296 -3.41 1.56 4.97
C VAL A 296 -3.17 1.04 3.58
N ARG A 297 -4.18 1.16 2.73
CA ARG A 297 -4.12 0.74 1.35
C ARG A 297 -3.90 1.95 0.45
N VAL A 298 -2.99 1.80 -0.51
CA VAL A 298 -2.69 2.83 -1.50
C VAL A 298 -2.87 2.21 -2.88
N THR A 299 -3.71 2.84 -3.70
CA THR A 299 -3.96 2.43 -5.08
C THR A 299 -3.58 3.56 -6.03
N GLY A 300 -2.82 3.26 -7.08
CA GLY A 300 -2.53 4.19 -8.17
C GLY A 300 -3.78 4.44 -9.02
N GLY A 301 -4.08 5.70 -9.33
CA GLY A 301 -5.27 6.09 -10.10
C GLY A 301 -5.18 5.72 -11.58
N THR A 302 -3.99 5.73 -12.16
CA THR A 302 -3.76 5.43 -13.58
C THR A 302 -3.57 3.93 -13.82
N THR A 303 -2.67 3.30 -13.06
CA THR A 303 -2.28 1.89 -13.24
C THR A 303 -3.16 0.92 -12.48
N GLY A 304 -3.87 1.39 -11.43
CA GLY A 304 -4.64 0.52 -10.54
C GLY A 304 -3.76 -0.36 -9.65
N TYR A 305 -2.43 -0.18 -9.64
CA TYR A 305 -1.52 -0.94 -8.80
C TYR A 305 -1.77 -0.62 -7.32
N ARG A 306 -1.85 -1.66 -6.50
CA ARG A 306 -2.21 -1.55 -5.08
C ARG A 306 -1.08 -2.04 -4.16
N VAL A 307 -0.84 -1.26 -3.11
CA VAL A 307 0.10 -1.58 -2.02
C VAL A 307 -0.63 -1.47 -0.70
N ASP A 308 -0.48 -2.48 0.14
CA ASP A 308 -0.95 -2.47 1.51
C ASP A 308 0.23 -2.21 2.45
N VAL A 309 0.13 -1.15 3.24
CA VAL A 309 1.13 -0.73 4.22
C VAL A 309 0.65 -1.11 5.62
N PRO A 310 1.35 -2.02 6.32
CA PRO A 310 0.95 -2.43 7.67
C PRO A 310 1.26 -1.34 8.68
N LEU A 311 0.31 -1.10 9.57
CA LEU A 311 0.38 -0.12 10.64
C LEU A 311 0.03 -0.76 11.98
N ARG A 312 0.59 -0.21 13.04
CA ARG A 312 0.23 -0.58 14.40
C ARG A 312 0.08 0.67 15.24
N PHE A 313 -1.13 0.95 15.70
CA PHE A 313 -1.38 2.00 16.67
C PHE A 313 -0.93 1.50 18.04
N VAL A 314 -0.17 2.31 18.78
CA VAL A 314 0.37 1.94 20.09
C VAL A 314 -0.02 2.94 21.16
N LYS A 315 -0.45 2.43 22.30
CA LYS A 315 -0.79 3.20 23.50
C LYS A 315 -0.08 2.64 24.72
N LYS A 316 0.43 3.51 25.59
CA LYS A 316 1.16 3.10 26.78
C LYS A 316 0.14 2.61 27.80
N GLU A 317 0.46 1.51 28.47
CA GLU A 317 -0.36 0.98 29.56
C GLU A 317 -0.28 1.80 30.84
#